data_AF-A0A922YVA2-F1
#
_entry.id   AF-A0A922YVA2-F1
#
_cell.length_a   1.000
_cell.length_b   1.000
_cell.length_c   1.000
_cell.angle_alpha   90.00
_cell.angle_beta   90.00
_cell.angle_gamma   90.00
#
_symmetry.space_group_name_H-M   'P 1'
#
loop_
_entity.id
_entity.type
_entity.pdbx_description
1 polymer ?
#
loop_
_entity_poly.entity_id
_entity_poly.type
_entity_poly.pdbx_seq_one_letter_code
_entity_poly.pdbx_strand_id
1 'polypeptide(L)'
;MDFLIGLFFIALAIHAAKTAEQRQRIALLGSHLQKFQLEKHMEQLISGYLRALGEKDPERSEPIWRNLEGTEATVKEQLAQLARDLHEVWNERTRVSRWPVAVPFSARLFP
;
A
#
# COMPACT_ATOMS: atom_id res chain seq x y z
N MET A 1 28.21 -33.38 -13.09
CA MET A 1 26.91 -33.49 -12.39
C MET A 1 26.91 -32.66 -11.11
N ASP A 2 27.99 -32.68 -10.32
CA ASP A 2 28.15 -31.88 -9.09
C ASP A 2 28.07 -30.36 -9.28
N PHE A 3 28.63 -29.84 -10.37
CA PHE A 3 28.59 -28.41 -10.68
C PHE A 3 27.15 -27.88 -10.89
N LEU A 4 26.30 -28.66 -11.56
CA LEU A 4 24.90 -28.31 -11.79
C LEU A 4 24.09 -28.33 -10.50
N ILE A 5 24.38 -29.27 -9.60
CA ILE A 5 23.76 -29.36 -8.28
C ILE A 5 24.16 -28.14 -7.43
N GLY A 6 25.45 -27.76 -7.42
CA GLY A 6 25.90 -26.55 -6.74
C GLY A 6 25.23 -25.28 -7.27
N LEU A 7 25.10 -25.15 -8.59
CA LEU A 7 24.42 -24.02 -9.23
C LEU A 7 22.93 -23.95 -8.84
N PHE A 8 22.26 -25.10 -8.75
CA PHE A 8 20.86 -25.18 -8.33
C PHE A 8 20.66 -24.69 -6.88
N PHE A 9 21.52 -25.10 -5.95
CA PHE A 9 21.46 -24.60 -4.57
C PHE A 9 21.72 -23.10 -4.45
N ILE A 10 22.66 -22.56 -5.25
CA ILE A 10 22.91 -21.12 -5.31
C ILE A 10 21.68 -20.39 -5.85
N ALA A 11 21.07 -20.88 -6.93
CA ALA A 11 19.86 -20.29 -7.48
C ALA A 11 18.68 -20.33 -6.48
N LEU A 12 18.55 -21.42 -5.72
CA LEU A 12 17.54 -21.55 -4.67
C LEU A 12 17.76 -20.56 -3.53
N ALA A 13 19.00 -20.39 -3.08
CA ALA A 13 19.37 -19.42 -2.04
C ALA A 13 19.08 -17.98 -2.48
N ILE A 14 19.42 -17.62 -3.73
CA ILE A 14 19.12 -16.31 -4.32
C ILE A 14 17.60 -16.09 -4.39
N HIS A 15 16.85 -17.11 -4.83
CA HIS A 15 15.39 -17.03 -4.92
C HIS A 15 14.75 -16.82 -3.54
N ALA A 16 15.16 -17.59 -2.54
CA ALA A 16 14.66 -17.47 -1.18
C ALA A 16 14.97 -16.10 -0.57
N ALA A 17 16.19 -15.57 -0.77
CA ALA A 17 16.58 -14.23 -0.31
C ALA A 17 15.73 -13.14 -0.98
N LYS A 18 15.48 -13.25 -2.29
CA LYS A 18 14.61 -12.34 -3.03
C LYS A 18 13.17 -12.37 -2.49
N THR A 19 12.61 -13.55 -2.25
CA THR A 19 11.24 -13.68 -1.73
C THR A 19 11.11 -13.10 -0.32
N ALA A 20 12.11 -13.31 0.54
CA ALA A 20 12.14 -12.72 1.88
C ALA A 20 12.19 -11.19 1.83
N GLU A 21 13.03 -10.62 0.97
CA GLU A 21 13.13 -9.16 0.77
C GLU A 21 11.81 -8.57 0.25
N GLN A 22 11.18 -9.22 -0.74
CA GLN A 22 9.88 -8.81 -1.26
C GLN A 22 8.79 -8.86 -0.18
N ARG A 23 8.74 -9.93 0.63
CA ARG A 23 7.81 -10.04 1.76
C ARG A 23 8.05 -8.94 2.80
N GLN A 24 9.30 -8.61 3.09
CA GLN A 24 9.63 -7.55 4.04
C GLN A 24 9.18 -6.17 3.50
N ARG A 25 9.38 -5.89 2.21
CA ARG A 25 8.91 -4.65 1.58
C ARG A 25 7.38 -4.57 1.57
N ILE A 26 6.68 -5.65 1.23
CA ILE A 26 5.21 -5.73 1.28
C ILE A 26 4.70 -5.57 2.72
N ALA A 27 5.34 -6.22 3.69
CA ALA A 27 4.97 -6.10 5.10
C ALA A 27 5.22 -4.69 5.66
N LEU A 28 6.30 -4.01 5.24
CA LEU A 28 6.53 -2.61 5.56
C LEU A 28 5.41 -1.75 4.97
N LEU A 29 5.11 -1.88 3.68
CA LEU A 29 4.02 -1.16 3.03
C LEU A 29 2.67 -1.41 3.74
N GLY A 30 2.38 -2.68 4.05
CA GLY A 30 1.20 -3.11 4.78
C GLY A 30 1.14 -2.53 6.19
N SER A 31 2.26 -2.49 6.92
CA SER A 31 2.31 -1.91 8.27
C SER A 31 2.07 -0.40 8.30
N HIS A 32 2.45 0.32 7.23
CA HIS A 32 2.16 1.74 7.08
C HIS A 32 0.71 1.96 6.65
N LEU A 33 0.16 1.14 5.74
CA LEU A 33 -1.26 1.22 5.34
C LEU A 33 -2.24 0.82 6.45
N GLN A 34 -1.92 -0.22 7.24
CA GLN A 34 -2.84 -0.82 8.22
C GLN A 34 -3.18 0.13 9.38
N LYS A 35 -2.37 1.18 9.59
CA LYS A 35 -2.66 2.23 10.59
C LYS A 35 -3.86 3.10 10.19
N PHE A 36 -4.13 3.20 8.89
CA PHE A 36 -5.23 4.00 8.37
C PHE A 36 -6.45 3.12 8.16
N GLN A 37 -7.61 3.58 8.62
CA GLN A 37 -8.90 2.91 8.36
C GLN A 37 -9.53 3.42 7.06
N LEU A 38 -8.71 3.77 6.07
CA LEU A 38 -9.14 4.38 4.80
C LEU A 38 -10.20 3.53 4.11
N GLU A 39 -10.05 2.20 4.13
CA GLU A 39 -11.03 1.28 3.55
C GLU A 39 -12.42 1.45 4.18
N LYS A 40 -12.50 1.45 5.52
CA LYS A 40 -13.77 1.63 6.22
C LYS A 40 -14.38 3.00 5.97
N HIS A 41 -13.57 4.06 5.97
CA HIS A 41 -14.06 5.42 5.73
C HIS A 41 -14.52 5.59 4.28
N MET A 42 -13.82 5.00 3.30
CA MET A 42 -14.26 5.00 1.90
C MET A 42 -15.54 4.19 1.70
N GLU A 43 -15.67 3.03 2.35
CA GLU A 43 -16.90 2.23 2.32
C GLU A 43 -18.08 3.01 2.89
N GLN A 44 -17.89 3.70 4.03
CA GLN A 44 -18.89 4.59 4.62
C GLN A 44 -19.26 5.74 3.69
N LEU A 45 -18.28 6.36 3.04
CA LEU A 45 -18.49 7.47 2.10
C LEU A 45 -19.31 7.00 0.88
N ILE A 46 -18.92 5.90 0.25
CA ILE A 46 -19.59 5.34 -0.94
C ILE A 46 -21.01 4.91 -0.58
N SER A 47 -21.17 4.18 0.53
CA SER A 47 -22.48 3.72 0.99
C SER A 47 -23.40 4.89 1.36
N GLY A 48 -22.86 5.93 1.99
CA GLY A 48 -23.61 7.12 2.34
C GLY A 48 -24.00 7.94 1.11
N TYR A 49 -23.12 8.09 0.10
CA TYR A 49 -23.48 8.74 -1.16
C TYR A 49 -24.56 7.97 -1.92
N LEU A 50 -24.45 6.65 -2.01
CA LEU A 50 -25.47 5.81 -2.65
C LEU A 50 -26.83 5.94 -1.95
N ARG A 51 -26.83 6.04 -0.60
CA ARG A 51 -28.06 6.28 0.17
C ARG A 51 -28.61 7.68 -0.06
N ALA A 52 -27.76 8.70 -0.02
CA ALA A 52 -28.17 10.09 -0.21
C ALA A 52 -28.74 10.34 -1.61
N LEU A 53 -28.17 9.70 -2.64
CA LEU A 53 -28.66 9.74 -4.02
C LEU A 53 -29.93 8.90 -4.23
N GLY A 54 -30.14 7.87 -3.41
CA GLY A 54 -31.33 7.01 -3.47
C GLY A 54 -32.55 7.57 -2.74
N GLU A 55 -32.36 8.54 -1.84
CA GLU A 55 -33.44 9.18 -1.07
C GLU A 55 -34.14 10.24 -1.93
N LYS A 56 -35.47 10.14 -2.07
CA LYS A 56 -36.26 11.06 -2.91
C LYS A 56 -36.67 12.34 -2.20
N ASP A 57 -36.56 12.37 -0.88
CA ASP A 57 -36.97 13.49 -0.03
C ASP A 57 -35.74 14.35 0.33
N PRO A 58 -35.68 15.61 -0.13
CA PRO A 58 -34.55 16.49 0.14
C PRO A 58 -34.36 16.76 1.64
N GLU A 59 -35.43 16.86 2.44
CA GLU A 59 -35.34 17.12 3.88
C GLU A 59 -34.71 15.93 4.65
N ARG A 60 -34.85 14.72 4.12
CA ARG A 60 -34.26 13.50 4.69
C ARG A 60 -32.83 13.24 4.23
N SER A 61 -32.47 13.75 3.05
CA SER A 61 -31.11 13.62 2.51
C SER A 61 -30.13 14.64 3.11
N GLU A 62 -30.58 15.83 3.49
CA GLU A 62 -29.73 16.91 4.02
C GLU A 62 -28.89 16.51 5.24
N PRO A 63 -29.41 15.78 6.25
CA PRO A 63 -28.61 15.28 7.36
C PRO A 63 -27.55 14.26 6.94
N ILE A 64 -27.83 13.48 5.87
CA ILE A 64 -26.89 12.48 5.33
C ILE A 64 -25.71 13.19 4.66
N TRP A 65 -25.98 14.22 3.84
CA TRP A 65 -24.94 15.04 3.21
C TRP A 65 -24.04 15.72 4.25
N ARG A 66 -24.63 16.29 5.30
CA ARG A 66 -23.87 16.93 6.39
C ARG A 66 -22.95 15.97 7.13
N ASN A 67 -23.37 14.72 7.31
CA ASN A 67 -22.53 13.68 7.92
C ASN A 67 -21.39 13.24 6.98
N LEU A 68 -21.67 13.15 5.68
CA LEU A 68 -20.70 12.79 4.66
C LEU A 68 -19.56 13.80 4.54
N GLU A 69 -19.81 15.11 4.67
CA GLU A 69 -18.76 16.13 4.64
C GLU A 69 -17.68 15.90 5.72
N GLY A 70 -18.08 15.52 6.94
CA GLY A 70 -17.14 15.21 8.02
C GLY A 70 -16.31 13.94 7.74
N THR A 71 -16.95 12.94 7.12
CA THR A 71 -16.28 11.71 6.71
C THR A 71 -15.31 11.98 5.55
N GLU A 72 -15.69 12.82 4.59
CA GLU A 72 -14.85 13.23 3.46
C GLU A 72 -13.59 13.96 3.93
N ALA A 73 -13.73 14.92 4.84
CA ALA A 73 -12.59 15.60 5.43
C ALA A 73 -11.62 14.63 6.11
N THR A 74 -12.15 13.64 6.83
CA THR A 74 -11.36 12.60 7.48
C THR A 74 -10.62 11.71 6.47
N VAL A 75 -11.27 11.29 5.39
CA VAL A 75 -10.65 10.51 4.31
C VAL A 75 -9.53 11.31 3.63
N LYS A 76 -9.78 12.58 3.32
CA LYS A 76 -8.80 13.47 2.69
C LYS A 76 -7.56 13.61 3.56
N GLU A 77 -7.73 13.79 4.87
CA GLU A 77 -6.61 13.93 5.81
C GLU A 77 -5.82 12.62 5.97
N GLN A 78 -6.50 11.48 6.11
CA GLN A 78 -5.85 10.17 6.18
C GLN A 78 -5.08 9.86 4.88
N LEU A 79 -5.64 10.19 3.73
CA LEU A 79 -4.99 9.97 2.43
C LEU A 79 -3.76 10.88 2.25
N ALA A 80 -3.87 12.16 2.66
CA ALA A 80 -2.75 13.09 2.64
C ALA A 80 -1.63 12.65 3.59
N GLN A 81 -1.98 12.14 4.78
CA GLN A 81 -1.00 11.59 5.71
C GLN A 81 -0.34 10.33 5.16
N LEU A 82 -1.11 9.40 4.57
CA LEU A 82 -0.56 8.23 3.90
C LEU A 82 0.43 8.62 2.79
N ALA A 83 0.09 9.61 1.97
CA ALA A 83 0.97 10.10 0.92
C ALA A 83 2.28 10.68 1.47
N ARG A 84 2.22 11.42 2.59
CA ARG A 84 3.42 11.94 3.29
C ARG A 84 4.27 10.81 3.86
N ASP A 85 3.65 9.88 4.60
CA ASP A 85 4.34 8.74 5.20
C ASP A 85 5.02 7.86 4.14
N LEU A 86 4.35 7.63 3.02
CA LEU A 86 4.93 6.91 1.89
C LEU A 86 6.08 7.68 1.24
N HIS A 87 5.96 9.00 1.11
CA HIS A 87 7.04 9.84 0.55
C HIS A 87 8.30 9.79 1.42
N GLU A 88 8.16 9.83 2.74
CA GLU A 88 9.29 9.74 3.68
C GLU A 88 10.00 8.38 3.60
N VAL A 89 9.23 7.29 3.46
CA VAL A 89 9.76 5.91 3.37
C VAL A 89 10.42 5.63 2.01
N TRP A 90 10.07 6.38 0.96
CA TRP A 90 10.47 6.05 -0.42
C TRP A 90 11.94 6.34 -0.77
N ASN A 91 12.69 7.01 0.11
CA ASN A 91 14.00 7.54 -0.28
C ASN A 91 15.15 6.49 -0.26
N GLU A 92 15.11 5.52 0.66
CA GLU A 92 16.20 4.52 0.78
C GLU A 92 15.74 3.05 0.75
N ARG A 93 14.53 2.75 1.23
CA ARG A 93 14.07 1.35 1.38
C ARG A 93 13.24 0.80 0.22
N THR A 94 12.77 1.66 -0.68
CA THR A 94 11.94 1.26 -1.83
C THR A 94 12.67 1.34 -3.17
N ARG A 95 13.98 1.66 -3.18
CA ARG A 95 14.78 1.63 -4.41
C ARG A 95 14.58 0.30 -5.13
N VAL A 96 14.03 0.40 -6.34
CA VAL A 96 13.83 -0.74 -7.24
C VAL A 96 15.13 -0.91 -8.00
N SER A 97 15.61 -2.16 -8.09
CA SER A 97 16.79 -2.45 -8.89
C SER A 97 16.54 -2.04 -10.34
N ARG A 98 17.42 -1.23 -10.91
CA ARG A 98 17.35 -0.79 -12.32
C ARG A 98 17.80 -1.88 -13.29
N TRP A 99 18.22 -3.03 -12.77
CA TRP A 99 18.72 -4.14 -13.57
C TRP A 99 17.56 -5.03 -14.06
N PRO A 100 17.68 -5.56 -15.29
CA PRO A 100 16.68 -6.48 -15.87
C PRO A 100 16.62 -7.82 -15.14
N VAL A 101 17.63 -8.13 -14.32
CA VAL A 101 17.67 -9.32 -13.46
C VAL A 101 17.52 -8.87 -12.01
N ALA A 102 16.52 -9.40 -11.32
CA ALA A 102 16.25 -9.10 -9.91
C ALA A 102 17.31 -9.74 -9.02
N VAL A 103 18.44 -9.07 -8.86
CA VAL A 103 19.50 -9.45 -7.93
C VAL A 103 19.11 -8.94 -6.53
N PRO A 104 18.94 -9.83 -5.53
CA PRO A 104 18.62 -9.43 -4.16
C PRO A 104 19.74 -8.53 -3.61
N PHE A 105 19.39 -7.52 -2.80
CA PHE A 105 20.33 -6.51 -2.27
C PHE A 105 21.10 -5.65 -3.29
N SER A 106 20.81 -5.72 -4.59
CA SER A 106 21.51 -4.90 -5.61
C SER A 106 21.39 -3.39 -5.37
N ALA A 107 20.23 -2.93 -4.85
CA ALA A 107 20.01 -1.53 -4.48
C ALA A 107 20.82 -1.06 -3.26
N ARG A 108 21.45 -1.97 -2.51
CA ARG A 108 22.26 -1.67 -1.31
C ARG A 108 23.76 -1.86 -1.54
N LEU A 109 24.14 -2.74 -2.47
CA LEU A 109 25.53 -2.99 -2.87
C LEU A 109 26.03 -2.01 -3.93
N PHE A 110 25.13 -1.44 -4.74
CA PHE A 110 25.45 -0.42 -5.74
C PHE A 110 24.41 0.70 -5.66
N PRO A 111 24.75 1.89 -5.12
CA PRO A 111 23.83 3.03 -5.01
C PRO A 111 23.41 3.63 -6.35
#